data_AF-A0A836TPH2-F1
#
_entry.id   AF-A0A836TPH2-F1
#
_cell.length_a   1.000
_cell.length_b   1.000
_cell.length_c   1.000
_cell.angle_alpha   90.00
_cell.angle_beta   90.00
_cell.angle_gamma   90.00
#
_symmetry.space_group_name_H-M   'P 1'
#
loop_
_entity.id
_entity.type
_entity.pdbx_description
1 polymer ?
#
loop_
_entity_poly.entity_id
_entity_poly.type
_entity_poly.pdbx_seq_one_letter_code
_entity_poly.pdbx_strand_id
1 'polypeptide(L)'
;EALEMGWINGVVPDDQLEDEVTRWANELLKMSPRYLEIAKISSNVWWNQCRDAYLSGLGMLVQAIGSDDMIEGASAFMEKRKPQFPGRAQKSSD
;
A
#
# COMPACT_ATOMS: atom_id res chain seq x y z
N GLU A 1 8.51 -10.04 17.03
CA GLU A 1 7.75 -8.77 17.13
C GLU A 1 8.37 -7.59 16.35
N ALA A 2 9.38 -6.86 16.83
CA ALA A 2 9.84 -5.62 16.16
C ALA A 2 10.25 -5.79 14.67
N LEU A 3 10.90 -6.92 14.33
CA LEU A 3 11.23 -7.27 12.94
C LEU A 3 9.98 -7.52 12.09
N GLU A 4 8.98 -8.24 12.62
CA GLU A 4 7.72 -8.53 11.93
C GLU A 4 6.89 -7.27 11.69
N MET A 5 6.98 -6.30 12.62
CA MET A 5 6.36 -4.98 12.47
C MET A 5 7.11 -4.08 11.49
N GLY A 6 8.30 -4.47 11.03
CA GLY A 6 9.13 -3.69 10.10
C GLY A 6 9.83 -2.48 10.74
N TRP A 7 10.02 -2.47 12.06
CA TRP A 7 10.69 -1.35 12.76
C TRP A 7 12.21 -1.45 12.69
N ILE A 8 12.74 -2.66 12.53
CA ILE A 8 14.17 -2.95 12.39
C ILE A 8 14.38 -3.83 11.16
N ASN A 9 15.57 -3.74 10.55
CA ASN A 9 15.89 -4.43 9.31
C ASN A 9 16.43 -5.86 9.52
N GLY A 10 16.85 -6.23 10.73
CA GLY A 10 17.41 -7.54 11.04
C GLY A 10 17.59 -7.77 12.55
N VAL A 11 17.80 -9.03 12.93
CA VAL A 11 18.09 -9.45 14.31
C VAL A 11 19.27 -10.41 14.25
N VAL A 12 20.31 -10.12 15.04
CA VAL A 12 21.54 -10.92 15.13
C VAL A 12 21.91 -11.13 16.60
N PRO A 13 22.75 -12.14 16.92
CA PRO A 13 23.38 -12.25 18.24
C PRO A 13 24.15 -10.98 18.62
N ASP A 14 24.23 -10.69 19.92
CA ASP A 14 24.83 -9.47 20.47
C ASP A 14 26.30 -9.28 20.03
N ASP A 15 27.07 -10.37 20.00
CA ASP A 15 28.47 -10.40 19.59
C ASP A 15 28.68 -10.18 18.08
N GLN A 16 27.61 -10.17 17.28
CA GLN A 16 27.65 -9.99 15.82
C GLN A 16 27.07 -8.65 15.35
N LEU A 17 26.60 -7.80 16.28
CA LEU A 17 25.96 -6.54 15.92
C LEU A 17 26.90 -5.61 15.13
N GLU A 18 28.14 -5.46 15.58
CA GLU A 18 29.17 -4.64 14.92
C GLU A 18 29.45 -5.13 13.49
N ASP A 19 29.58 -6.44 13.29
CA ASP A 19 29.86 -7.04 11.99
C ASP A 19 28.70 -6.82 11.01
N GLU A 20 27.45 -7.03 11.47
CA GLU A 20 26.26 -6.84 10.62
C GLU A 20 26.06 -5.36 10.25
N VAL A 21 26.26 -4.43 11.18
CA VAL A 21 26.21 -2.99 10.90
C VAL A 21 27.31 -2.58 9.91
N THR A 22 28.53 -3.07 10.12
CA THR A 22 29.68 -2.80 9.24
C THR A 22 29.43 -3.31 7.83
N ARG A 23 28.80 -4.49 7.70
CA ARG A 23 28.40 -5.05 6.40
C ARG A 23 27.47 -4.09 5.64
N TRP A 24 26.40 -3.60 6.27
CA TRP A 24 25.46 -2.67 5.62
C TRP A 24 26.12 -1.33 5.29
N ALA A 25 26.95 -0.80 6.19
CA ALA A 25 27.69 0.43 5.93
C ALA A 25 28.58 0.29 4.68
N ASN A 26 29.30 -0.83 4.56
CA ASN A 26 30.14 -1.13 3.40
C ASN A 26 29.34 -1.32 2.10
N GLU A 27 28.10 -1.80 2.17
CA GLU A 27 27.20 -1.85 1.01
C GLU A 27 26.77 -0.45 0.56
N LEU A 28 26.39 0.42 1.50
CA LEU A 28 26.01 1.80 1.20
C LEU A 28 27.17 2.63 0.66
N LEU A 29 28.39 2.43 1.17
CA LEU A 29 29.59 3.14 0.72
C LEU A 29 29.96 2.87 -0.75
N LYS A 30 29.45 1.78 -1.35
CA LYS A 30 29.62 1.47 -2.78
C LYS A 30 28.67 2.25 -3.69
N MET A 31 27.68 2.94 -3.12
CA MET A 31 26.64 3.65 -3.87
C MET A 31 26.98 5.13 -4.06
N SER A 32 26.35 5.78 -5.04
CA SER A 32 26.53 7.22 -5.27
C SER A 32 25.93 8.04 -4.10
N PRO A 33 26.71 8.90 -3.43
CA PRO A 33 26.19 9.75 -2.36
C PRO A 33 25.01 10.63 -2.79
N ARG A 34 25.07 11.13 -4.03
CA ARG A 34 24.02 11.98 -4.60
C ARG A 34 22.71 11.22 -4.80
N TYR A 35 22.77 9.98 -5.26
CA TYR A 35 21.55 9.18 -5.43
C TYR A 35 21.00 8.66 -4.10
N LEU A 36 21.86 8.37 -3.10
CA LEU A 36 21.40 8.06 -1.74
C LEU A 36 20.64 9.23 -1.11
N GLU A 37 21.16 10.46 -1.27
CA GLU A 37 20.49 11.69 -0.83
C GLU A 37 19.11 11.83 -1.49
N ILE A 38 19.07 11.72 -2.83
CA ILE A 38 17.82 11.84 -3.60
C ILE A 38 16.82 10.76 -3.18
N ALA A 39 17.25 9.50 -3.04
CA ALA A 39 16.38 8.39 -2.66
C ALA A 39 15.76 8.62 -1.27
N LYS A 40 16.58 9.00 -0.27
CA LYS A 40 16.09 9.27 1.08
C LYS A 40 15.03 10.39 1.10
N ILE A 41 15.29 11.48 0.38
CA ILE A 41 14.37 12.62 0.34
C ILE A 41 13.09 12.24 -0.41
N SER A 42 13.22 11.65 -1.61
CA SER A 42 12.07 11.35 -2.46
C SER A 42 11.12 10.33 -1.82
N SER A 43 11.63 9.30 -1.14
CA SER A 43 10.81 8.34 -0.39
C SER A 43 10.00 9.03 0.71
N ASN A 44 10.61 9.94 1.48
CA ASN A 44 9.91 10.69 2.53
C ASN A 44 8.88 11.65 1.96
N VAL A 45 9.19 12.36 0.88
CA VAL A 45 8.27 13.27 0.20
C VAL A 45 7.07 12.49 -0.34
N TRP A 46 7.32 11.38 -1.04
CA TRP A 46 6.27 10.52 -1.57
C TRP A 46 5.35 10.00 -0.46
N TRP A 47 5.92 9.47 0.64
CA TRP A 47 5.12 8.99 1.76
C TRP A 47 4.22 10.08 2.34
N ASN A 48 4.79 11.25 2.64
CA ASN A 48 4.02 12.35 3.23
C ASN A 48 2.92 12.88 2.30
N GLN A 49 3.16 12.89 0.98
CA GLN A 49 2.17 13.32 0.00
C GLN A 49 1.08 12.27 -0.23
N CYS A 50 1.43 10.99 -0.26
CA CYS A 50 0.50 9.91 -0.58
C CYS A 50 -0.30 9.42 0.63
N ARG A 51 0.19 9.62 1.87
CA ARG A 51 -0.44 9.08 3.09
C ARG A 51 -1.91 9.44 3.20
N ASP A 52 -2.24 10.73 3.09
CA ASP A 52 -3.61 11.20 3.32
C ASP A 52 -4.55 10.74 2.20
N ALA A 53 -4.07 10.73 0.96
CA ALA A 53 -4.81 10.19 -0.19
C ALA A 53 -5.05 8.68 -0.04
N TYR A 54 -4.06 7.92 0.43
CA TYR A 54 -4.18 6.49 0.68
C TYR A 54 -5.20 6.18 1.77
N LEU A 55 -5.10 6.86 2.92
CA LEU A 55 -6.03 6.67 4.03
C LEU A 55 -7.46 7.06 3.67
N SER A 56 -7.64 8.21 2.99
CA SER A 56 -8.95 8.65 2.51
C SER A 56 -9.55 7.67 1.50
N GLY A 57 -8.77 7.26 0.50
CA GLY A 57 -9.20 6.30 -0.52
C GLY A 57 -9.56 4.95 0.07
N LEU A 58 -8.77 4.44 1.02
CA LEU A 58 -9.08 3.22 1.74
C LEU A 58 -10.37 3.36 2.56
N GLY A 59 -10.57 4.49 3.26
CA GLY A 59 -11.79 4.77 4.00
C GLY A 59 -13.03 4.76 3.09
N MET A 60 -12.96 5.41 1.92
CA MET A 60 -14.04 5.40 0.93
C MET A 60 -14.32 3.98 0.40
N LEU A 61 -13.28 3.18 0.14
CA LEU A 61 -13.43 1.80 -0.28
C LEU A 61 -14.13 0.97 0.81
N VAL A 62 -13.71 1.10 2.07
CA VAL A 62 -14.33 0.39 3.21
C VAL A 62 -15.81 0.72 3.34
N GLN A 63 -16.22 1.97 3.09
CA GLN A 63 -17.65 2.33 3.08
C GLN A 63 -18.44 1.62 1.98
N ALA A 64 -17.82 1.32 0.84
CA ALA A 64 -18.47 0.60 -0.24
C ALA A 64 -18.52 -0.93 -0.01
N ILE A 65 -17.63 -1.47 0.83
CA ILE A 65 -17.58 -2.90 1.13
C ILE A 65 -18.86 -3.33 1.83
N GLY A 66 -19.55 -4.30 1.23
CA GLY A 66 -20.80 -4.86 1.75
C GLY A 66 -22.04 -4.03 1.42
N SER A 67 -21.91 -2.94 0.67
CA SER A 67 -23.07 -2.21 0.14
C SER A 67 -23.88 -3.05 -0.84
N ASP A 68 -25.17 -2.72 -0.99
CA ASP A 68 -26.06 -3.36 -1.95
C ASP A 68 -25.52 -3.27 -3.38
N ASP A 69 -24.92 -2.13 -3.73
CA ASP A 69 -24.26 -1.92 -5.02
C ASP A 69 -23.09 -2.90 -5.25
N MET A 70 -22.25 -3.10 -4.23
CA MET A 70 -21.13 -4.02 -4.35
C MET A 70 -21.61 -5.47 -4.53
N ILE A 71 -22.61 -5.87 -3.74
CA ILE A 71 -23.18 -7.22 -3.77
C ILE A 71 -23.86 -7.49 -5.12
N GLU A 72 -24.68 -6.55 -5.59
CA GLU A 72 -25.36 -6.66 -6.89
C GLU A 72 -24.36 -6.67 -8.05
N GLY A 73 -23.36 -5.79 -8.01
CA GLY A 73 -22.31 -5.75 -9.03
C GLY A 73 -21.54 -7.07 -9.13
N ALA A 74 -21.13 -7.65 -7.99
CA ALA A 74 -20.46 -8.94 -7.94
C ALA A 74 -21.37 -10.09 -8.40
N SER A 75 -22.62 -10.13 -7.93
CA SER A 75 -23.58 -11.20 -8.27
C SER A 75 -23.95 -11.17 -9.76
N ALA A 76 -24.27 -10.00 -10.30
CA ALA A 76 -24.58 -9.82 -11.71
C ALA A 76 -23.41 -10.21 -12.62
N PHE A 77 -22.17 -9.90 -12.22
CA PHE A 77 -20.98 -10.32 -12.94
C PHE A 77 -20.83 -11.84 -12.97
N MET A 78 -20.99 -12.51 -11.82
CA MET A 78 -20.93 -13.97 -11.72
C MET A 78 -22.05 -14.65 -12.52
N GLU A 79 -23.24 -14.06 -12.54
CA GLU A 79 -24.42 -14.54 -13.28
C GLU A 79 -24.40 -14.12 -14.77
N LYS A 80 -23.39 -13.37 -15.23
CA LYS A 80 -23.25 -12.84 -16.59
C LYS A 80 -24.47 -12.05 -17.09
N ARG A 81 -25.12 -11.32 -16.18
CA ARG A 81 -26.23 -10.42 -16.49
C ARG A 81 -25.83 -8.96 -16.29
N LYS A 82 -26.65 -8.04 -16.82
CA LYS A 82 -26.48 -6.61 -16.52
C LYS A 82 -26.88 -6.35 -15.04
N PRO A 83 -26.09 -5.57 -14.29
CA PRO A 83 -26.42 -5.20 -12.92
C PRO A 83 -27.58 -4.20 -12.85
N GLN A 84 -28.32 -4.22 -11.75
CA GLN A 84 -29.46 -3.35 -11.45
C GLN A 84 -29.25 -2.64 -10.12
N PHE A 85 -28.62 -1.46 -10.16
CA PHE A 85 -28.33 -0.67 -8.96
C PHE A 85 -29.56 0.12 -8.46
N PRO A 86 -29.84 0.15 -7.14
CA PRO A 86 -30.89 0.98 -6.56
C PRO A 86 -30.79 2.47 -6.97
N GLY A 87 -31.91 3.11 -7.27
CA GLY A 87 -31.96 4.54 -7.61
C GLY A 87 -31.50 4.92 -9.03
N ARG A 88 -30.92 3.99 -9.80
CA ARG A 88 -30.76 4.16 -11.26
C ARG A 88 -31.92 3.47 -11.98
N ALA A 89 -32.93 4.24 -12.36
CA ALA A 89 -33.99 3.73 -13.22
C ALA A 89 -33.37 3.13 -14.51
N GLN A 90 -33.73 1.88 -14.83
CA GLN A 90 -33.39 1.28 -16.11
C GLN A 90 -33.98 2.17 -17.21
N LYS A 91 -33.14 2.79 -18.03
CA LYS A 91 -33.62 3.33 -19.31
C LYS A 91 -34.04 2.12 -20.15
N SER A 92 -35.33 2.06 -20.48
CA SER A 92 -35.87 1.08 -21.42
C SER A 92 -35.07 1.18 -22.73
N SER A 93 -34.55 0.05 -23.18
CA SER A 93 -34.03 -0.08 -24.54
C SER A 93 -35.23 -0.37 -25.45
N ASP A 94 -35.84 0.70 -25.96
CA ASP A 94 -36.63 0.64 -27.20
C ASP A 94 -35.67 0.78 -28.40
#